data_AF-A0AAD5UM72-F1
#
_entry.id   AF-A0AAD5UM72-F1
#
_cell.length_a   1.000
_cell.length_b   1.000
_cell.length_c   1.000
_cell.angle_alpha   90.00
_cell.angle_beta   90.00
_cell.angle_gamma   90.00
#
_symmetry.space_group_name_H-M   'P 1'
#
loop_
_entity.id
_entity.type
_entity.pdbx_description
1 polymer ?
#
loop_
_entity_poly.entity_id
_entity_poly.type
_entity_poly.pdbx_seq_one_letter_code
_entity_poly.pdbx_strand_id
1 'polypeptide(L)'
;MENCCDGSDEYLKLTKCPDTCGELHQAYLQEQARLEEIRKLGAQKKMELIANAKDKIKELRRELKTTKAQLPRFLKEAEAAKNKLEALKRRKEPVSESGNFINTIWEKASSLLKLANIEFTKTAVKEQKTNEIEITESPAAAESTDETPTASAPNPESTAEPVVEVDPELEKEIEQVEQEVNDINRKVSDSESRIKQISEELEQDNGVDDVYLTLRNQCIEHTDEEYTYKLCFFSDSKQGYTSLGTFESWDKEAHSMSYTSGQTCWNGPARSTLVQLQCATENTLISVSEPNKCEYLFIVGTPAECIITDSDLSEKDEL
;
A
#
# COMPACT_ATOMS: atom_id res chain seq x y z
N MET A 1 -12.20 43.46 -25.17
CA MET A 1 -11.61 44.78 -24.83
C MET A 1 -10.13 44.61 -25.03
N GLU A 2 -9.55 45.28 -26.03
CA GLU A 2 -8.11 45.27 -26.29
C GLU A 2 -7.40 46.14 -25.25
N ASN A 3 -6.34 45.60 -24.62
CA ASN A 3 -5.50 46.32 -23.65
C ASN A 3 -4.51 47.24 -24.40
N CYS A 4 -4.92 48.45 -24.76
CA CYS A 4 -4.07 49.37 -25.52
C CYS A 4 -3.03 50.14 -24.68
N CYS A 5 -2.49 49.50 -23.64
CA CYS A 5 -1.41 50.01 -22.80
C CYS A 5 0.00 49.61 -23.27
N ASP A 6 0.13 48.84 -24.35
CA ASP A 6 1.41 48.51 -24.97
C ASP A 6 1.84 49.53 -26.05
N GLY A 7 0.96 50.47 -26.40
CA GLY A 7 1.21 51.56 -27.35
C GLY A 7 1.29 51.15 -28.83
N SER A 8 1.00 49.89 -29.16
CA SER A 8 1.15 49.35 -30.52
C SER A 8 0.12 49.90 -31.52
N ASP A 9 -1.07 50.29 -31.04
CA ASP A 9 -2.21 50.64 -31.91
C ASP A 9 -2.38 52.15 -32.18
N GLU A 10 -1.61 53.00 -31.48
CA GLU A 10 -1.74 54.46 -31.51
C GLU A 10 -1.13 55.10 -32.77
N TYR A 11 -0.18 54.41 -33.42
CA TYR A 11 0.59 54.97 -34.54
C TYR A 11 -0.26 55.18 -35.80
N LEU A 12 -1.31 54.37 -35.98
CA LEU A 12 -2.15 54.40 -37.18
C LEU A 12 -3.45 55.20 -37.00
N LYS A 13 -3.75 55.68 -35.77
CA LYS A 13 -5.00 56.39 -35.42
C LYS A 13 -6.28 55.66 -35.88
N LEU A 14 -6.21 54.34 -36.04
CA LEU A 14 -7.32 53.53 -36.57
C LEU A 14 -8.38 53.22 -35.49
N THR A 15 -8.00 53.28 -34.21
CA THR A 15 -8.86 52.97 -33.07
C THR A 15 -8.74 54.07 -32.01
N LYS A 16 -9.84 54.40 -31.31
CA LYS A 16 -9.80 55.26 -30.12
C LYS A 16 -9.54 54.41 -28.88
N CYS A 17 -8.33 54.45 -28.35
CA CYS A 17 -8.03 53.78 -27.08
C CYS A 17 -8.47 54.65 -25.89
N PRO A 18 -9.25 54.12 -24.93
CA PRO A 18 -9.46 54.78 -23.65
C PRO A 18 -8.21 54.67 -22.75
N ASP A 19 -7.73 55.81 -22.24
CA ASP A 19 -6.61 55.87 -21.29
C ASP A 19 -7.03 55.33 -19.92
N THR A 20 -6.82 54.03 -19.73
CA THR A 20 -7.12 53.28 -18.49
C THR A 20 -5.86 52.68 -17.86
N CYS A 21 -4.68 53.03 -18.38
CA CYS A 21 -3.42 52.38 -18.02
C CYS A 21 -3.01 52.62 -16.56
N GLY A 22 -3.31 53.79 -16.01
CA GLY A 22 -3.08 54.09 -14.59
C GLY A 22 -3.89 53.17 -13.67
N GLU A 23 -5.18 52.97 -13.97
CA GLU A 23 -6.07 52.11 -13.18
C GLU A 23 -5.70 50.63 -13.31
N LEU A 24 -5.43 50.17 -14.53
CA LEU A 24 -4.98 48.80 -14.79
C LEU A 24 -3.65 48.50 -14.09
N HIS A 25 -2.71 49.45 -14.08
CA HIS A 25 -1.45 49.30 -13.35
C HIS A 25 -1.66 49.22 -11.84
N GLN A 26 -2.53 50.06 -11.27
CA GLN A 26 -2.86 50.01 -9.85
C GLN A 26 -3.49 48.67 -9.46
N ALA A 27 -4.43 48.15 -10.26
CA ALA A 27 -5.03 46.85 -10.05
C ALA A 27 -3.99 45.71 -10.13
N TYR A 28 -3.07 45.77 -11.10
CA TYR A 28 -1.96 44.82 -11.21
C TYR A 28 -1.07 44.85 -9.96
N LEU A 29 -0.67 46.03 -9.47
CA LEU A 29 0.15 46.15 -8.27
C LEU A 29 -0.56 45.59 -7.02
N GLN A 30 -1.86 45.84 -6.87
CA GLN A 30 -2.65 45.31 -5.77
C GLN A 30 -2.72 43.78 -5.82
N GLU A 31 -2.95 43.20 -6.99
CA GLU A 31 -2.97 41.74 -7.14
C GLU A 31 -1.59 41.13 -6.89
N GLN A 32 -0.50 41.73 -7.38
CA GLN A 32 0.85 41.27 -7.08
C GLN A 32 1.16 41.30 -5.57
N ALA A 33 0.77 42.38 -4.88
CA ALA A 33 0.95 42.48 -3.43
C ALA A 33 0.16 41.38 -2.69
N ARG A 34 -1.07 41.10 -3.11
CA ARG A 34 -1.92 40.05 -2.54
C ARG A 34 -1.31 38.65 -2.76
N LEU A 35 -0.83 38.36 -3.97
CA LEU A 35 -0.20 37.07 -4.29
C LEU A 35 1.09 36.86 -3.46
N GLU A 36 1.89 37.91 -3.29
CA GLU A 36 3.08 37.85 -2.44
C GLU A 36 2.73 37.63 -0.97
N GLU A 37 1.65 38.23 -0.46
CA GLU A 37 1.17 37.98 0.89
C GLU A 37 0.72 36.52 1.09
N ILE A 38 -0.03 35.96 0.14
CA ILE A 38 -0.42 34.54 0.13
C ILE A 38 0.83 33.65 0.11
N ARG A 39 1.83 33.99 -0.72
CA ARG A 39 3.09 33.26 -0.79
C ARG A 39 3.84 33.28 0.55
N LYS A 40 3.96 34.44 1.20
CA LYS A 40 4.62 34.58 2.52
C LYS A 40 3.95 33.72 3.58
N LEU A 41 2.63 33.87 3.74
CA LEU A 41 1.86 33.11 4.73
C LEU A 41 1.87 31.61 4.42
N GLY A 42 1.79 31.25 3.14
CA GLY A 42 1.91 29.88 2.68
C GLY A 42 3.30 29.29 2.94
N ALA A 43 4.38 30.05 2.73
CA ALA A 43 5.75 29.62 3.02
C ALA A 43 5.96 29.36 4.52
N GLN A 44 5.37 30.17 5.41
CA GLN A 44 5.39 29.92 6.85
C GLN A 44 4.75 28.57 7.20
N LYS A 45 3.55 28.29 6.66
CA LYS A 45 2.88 27.00 6.86
C LYS A 45 3.60 25.84 6.17
N LYS A 46 4.27 26.07 5.03
CA LYS A 46 5.12 25.07 4.38
C LYS A 46 6.27 24.64 5.27
N MET A 47 6.92 25.58 5.96
CA MET A 47 7.98 25.27 6.91
C MET A 47 7.48 24.42 8.08
N GLU A 48 6.24 24.65 8.53
CA GLU A 48 5.58 23.81 9.53
C GLU A 48 5.35 22.38 9.00
N LEU A 49 4.84 22.24 7.77
CA LEU A 49 4.68 20.93 7.12
C LEU A 49 6.00 20.17 7.03
N ILE A 50 7.08 20.84 6.60
CA ILE A 50 8.43 20.25 6.53
C ILE A 50 8.93 19.83 7.92
N ALA A 51 8.70 20.64 8.96
CA ALA A 51 9.07 20.28 10.32
C ALA A 51 8.33 19.03 10.81
N ASN A 52 7.01 19.00 10.61
CA ASN A 52 6.16 17.86 10.97
C ASN A 52 6.56 16.59 10.20
N ALA A 53 6.90 16.71 8.92
CA ALA A 53 7.40 15.60 8.11
C ALA A 53 8.72 15.04 8.66
N LYS A 54 9.68 15.91 9.01
CA LYS A 54 10.97 15.50 9.61
C LYS A 54 10.77 14.75 10.93
N ASP A 55 9.87 15.24 11.79
CA ASP A 55 9.56 14.58 13.05
C ASP A 55 8.89 13.22 12.83
N LYS A 56 7.97 13.14 11.85
CA LYS A 56 7.32 11.87 11.49
C LYS A 56 8.32 10.85 10.96
N ILE A 57 9.24 11.23 10.08
CA ILE A 57 10.31 10.36 9.57
C ILE A 57 11.19 9.86 10.71
N LYS A 58 11.53 10.74 11.66
CA LYS A 58 12.33 10.37 12.83
C LYS A 58 11.59 9.35 13.70
N GLU A 59 10.29 9.51 13.91
CA GLU A 59 9.43 8.55 14.62
C GLU A 59 9.43 7.19 13.90
N LEU A 60 9.12 7.17 12.60
CA LEU A 60 9.08 5.96 11.78
C LEU A 60 10.43 5.22 11.80
N ARG A 61 11.54 5.94 11.64
CA ARG A 61 12.89 5.36 11.72
C ARG A 61 13.19 4.79 13.10
N ARG A 62 12.72 5.43 14.18
CA ARG A 62 12.88 4.91 15.55
C ARG A 62 12.09 3.62 15.72
N GLU A 63 10.84 3.59 15.27
CA GLU A 63 9.98 2.42 15.34
C GLU A 63 10.56 1.26 14.52
N LEU A 64 10.99 1.53 13.28
CA LEU A 64 11.63 0.54 12.41
C LEU A 64 12.85 -0.09 13.09
N LYS A 65 13.69 0.74 13.73
CA LYS A 65 14.87 0.27 14.46
C LYS A 65 14.48 -0.63 15.64
N THR A 66 13.47 -0.22 16.44
CA THR A 66 13.03 -1.01 17.59
C THR A 66 12.40 -2.35 17.17
N THR A 67 11.54 -2.35 16.15
CA THR A 67 10.89 -3.57 15.66
C THR A 67 11.90 -4.52 15.03
N LYS A 68 12.84 -4.01 14.21
CA LYS A 68 13.95 -4.81 13.68
C LYS A 68 14.84 -5.41 14.77
N ALA A 69 15.03 -4.72 15.90
CA ALA A 69 15.81 -5.23 17.02
C ALA A 69 15.08 -6.33 17.81
N GLN A 70 13.74 -6.30 17.86
CA GLN A 70 12.93 -7.31 18.55
C GLN A 70 12.75 -8.59 17.72
N LEU A 71 12.72 -8.48 16.39
CA LEU A 71 12.46 -9.62 15.50
C LEU A 71 13.41 -10.84 15.72
N PRO A 72 14.75 -10.69 15.83
CA PRO A 72 15.63 -11.82 16.10
C PRO A 72 15.35 -12.52 17.43
N ARG A 73 14.87 -11.79 18.43
CA ARG A 73 14.48 -12.36 19.73
C ARG A 73 13.23 -13.23 19.57
N PHE A 74 12.19 -12.73 18.90
CA PHE A 74 10.98 -13.52 18.64
C PHE A 74 11.25 -14.75 17.76
N LEU A 75 12.16 -14.65 16.78
CA LEU A 75 12.57 -15.80 15.98
C LEU A 75 13.23 -16.90 16.83
N LYS A 76 14.12 -16.53 17.77
CA LYS A 76 14.73 -17.48 18.71
C LYS A 76 13.72 -18.10 19.66
N GLU A 77 12.78 -17.30 20.18
CA GLU A 77 11.68 -17.79 21.02
C GLU A 77 10.79 -18.78 20.24
N ALA A 78 10.50 -18.50 18.96
CA ALA A 78 9.71 -19.36 18.09
C ALA A 78 10.41 -20.70 17.83
N GLU A 79 11.71 -20.67 17.54
CA GLU A 79 12.53 -21.87 17.33
C GLU A 79 12.58 -22.72 18.60
N ALA A 80 12.81 -22.10 19.76
CA ALA A 80 12.83 -22.80 21.04
C ALA A 80 11.46 -23.45 21.37
N ALA A 81 10.36 -22.72 21.16
CA ALA A 81 9.01 -23.24 21.40
C ALA A 81 8.65 -24.39 20.44
N LYS A 82 9.05 -24.30 19.16
CA LYS A 82 8.88 -25.40 18.19
C LYS A 82 9.69 -26.64 18.58
N ASN A 83 10.95 -26.46 18.97
CA ASN A 83 11.80 -27.57 19.43
C ASN A 83 11.20 -28.25 20.68
N LYS A 84 10.65 -27.46 21.62
CA LYS A 84 9.93 -27.97 22.80
C LYS A 84 8.68 -28.76 22.39
N LEU A 85 7.89 -28.24 21.45
CA LEU A 85 6.69 -28.91 20.95
C LEU A 85 7.02 -30.25 20.29
N GLU A 86 8.06 -30.29 19.45
CA GLU A 86 8.51 -31.53 18.80
C GLU A 86 8.99 -32.57 19.82
N ALA A 87 9.69 -32.15 20.88
CA ALA A 87 10.11 -33.05 21.95
C ALA A 87 8.92 -33.66 22.71
N LEU A 88 7.87 -32.87 22.99
CA LEU A 88 6.66 -33.36 23.64
C LEU A 88 5.85 -34.29 22.74
N LYS A 89 5.73 -33.97 21.44
CA LYS A 89 5.05 -34.84 20.46
C LYS A 89 5.75 -36.19 20.31
N ARG A 90 7.09 -36.22 20.27
CA ARG A 90 7.88 -37.46 20.27
C ARG A 90 7.66 -38.31 21.52
N ARG A 91 7.29 -37.72 22.66
CA ARG A 91 6.98 -38.43 23.90
C ARG A 91 5.57 -39.02 23.92
N LYS A 92 4.65 -38.44 23.13
CA LYS A 92 3.25 -38.89 22.98
C LYS A 92 3.12 -40.15 22.11
N GLU A 93 4.01 -40.35 21.14
CA GLU A 93 4.06 -41.58 20.35
C GLU A 93 4.85 -42.67 21.10
N PRO A 94 4.23 -43.78 21.53
CA PRO A 94 4.99 -44.93 21.98
C PRO A 94 5.66 -45.59 20.77
N VAL A 95 6.92 -46.02 20.96
CA VAL A 95 7.56 -46.97 20.06
C VAL A 95 6.75 -48.27 20.08
N SER A 96 5.81 -48.42 19.15
CA SER A 96 5.35 -49.73 18.69
C SER A 96 6.04 -50.01 17.36
N GLU A 97 7.05 -50.87 17.42
CA GLU A 97 7.58 -51.57 16.26
C GLU A 97 6.43 -52.32 15.58
N SER A 98 5.86 -51.73 14.52
CA SER A 98 5.21 -52.43 13.41
C SER A 98 4.93 -51.46 12.28
N GLY A 99 5.76 -51.56 11.24
CA GLY A 99 5.32 -51.48 9.84
C GLY A 99 4.74 -50.15 9.33
N ASN A 100 5.59 -49.40 8.63
CA ASN A 100 5.26 -48.74 7.36
C ASN A 100 3.97 -47.90 7.31
N PHE A 101 3.96 -46.69 7.89
CA PHE A 101 3.01 -45.66 7.44
C PHE A 101 3.44 -44.21 7.71
N ILE A 102 4.67 -43.80 7.39
CA ILE A 102 4.99 -42.35 7.32
C ILE A 102 5.86 -42.07 6.09
N ASN A 103 5.26 -42.13 4.90
CA ASN A 103 5.90 -41.54 3.73
C ASN A 103 4.94 -40.91 2.70
N THR A 104 3.78 -40.42 3.12
CA THR A 104 2.81 -39.83 2.18
C THR A 104 2.47 -38.36 2.42
N ILE A 105 2.98 -37.73 3.49
CA ILE A 105 2.67 -36.31 3.78
C ILE A 105 3.88 -35.38 3.56
N TRP A 106 5.12 -35.88 3.63
CA TRP A 106 6.32 -35.07 3.35
C TRP A 106 6.66 -34.97 1.84
N GLU A 107 6.33 -35.99 1.04
CA GLU A 107 6.49 -35.99 -0.42
C GLU A 107 5.54 -35.00 -1.14
N LYS A 108 4.30 -34.84 -0.63
CA LYS A 108 3.34 -33.86 -1.16
C LYS A 108 3.70 -32.41 -0.81
N ALA A 109 4.31 -32.18 0.35
CA ALA A 109 4.77 -30.85 0.76
C ALA A 109 6.05 -30.40 0.00
N SER A 110 6.93 -31.34 -0.35
CA SER A 110 8.10 -31.07 -1.21
C SER A 110 7.71 -30.81 -2.68
N SER A 111 6.64 -31.44 -3.17
CA SER A 111 6.11 -31.24 -4.52
C SER A 111 5.57 -29.83 -4.75
N LEU A 112 5.03 -29.17 -3.72
CA LEU A 112 4.55 -27.78 -3.80
C LEU A 112 5.67 -26.75 -3.67
N LEU A 113 6.78 -27.07 -2.98
CA LEU A 113 7.96 -26.20 -2.92
C LEU A 113 8.74 -26.13 -4.24
N LYS A 114 8.58 -27.11 -5.15
CA LYS A 114 9.21 -27.10 -6.49
C LYS A 114 8.49 -26.23 -7.52
N LEU A 115 7.28 -25.73 -7.23
CA LEU A 115 6.54 -24.81 -8.10
C LEU A 115 6.82 -23.33 -7.81
N ALA A 116 7.59 -23.03 -6.77
CA ALA A 116 8.10 -21.69 -6.47
C ALA A 116 9.61 -21.63 -6.68
N ASN A 117 10.06 -21.90 -7.92
CA ASN A 117 11.45 -21.71 -8.31
C ASN A 117 11.61 -20.32 -8.94
N ILE A 118 11.67 -19.27 -8.10
CA ILE A 118 12.47 -18.08 -8.41
C ILE A 118 13.73 -18.19 -7.55
N GLU A 119 14.74 -18.75 -8.21
CA GLU A 119 16.19 -18.64 -8.01
C GLU A 119 16.71 -18.34 -6.60
N PHE A 120 17.58 -19.22 -6.07
CA PHE A 120 18.95 -18.80 -5.75
C PHE A 120 19.92 -19.99 -5.57
N THR A 121 20.96 -19.94 -6.43
CA THR A 121 22.34 -20.46 -6.29
C THR A 121 22.66 -21.95 -6.21
N LYS A 122 23.10 -22.43 -7.37
CA LYS A 122 24.17 -23.40 -7.64
C LYS A 122 25.25 -23.47 -6.52
N THR A 123 25.58 -24.67 -6.04
CA THR A 123 26.95 -25.25 -6.15
C THR A 123 27.02 -26.66 -5.58
N ALA A 124 27.74 -27.54 -6.32
CA ALA A 124 28.19 -28.90 -5.97
C ALA A 124 27.07 -29.95 -5.84
N VAL A 125 27.05 -31.10 -6.53
CA VAL A 125 28.12 -32.07 -6.79
C VAL A 125 27.82 -32.85 -8.08
N LYS A 126 28.91 -33.27 -8.73
CA LYS A 126 29.04 -34.07 -9.95
C LYS A 126 28.48 -35.52 -9.84
N GLU A 127 28.07 -36.00 -11.02
CA GLU A 127 28.33 -37.33 -11.61
C GLU A 127 27.61 -38.58 -11.06
N GLN A 128 26.78 -39.17 -11.95
CA GLN A 128 26.76 -40.56 -12.46
C GLN A 128 25.32 -41.08 -12.62
N LYS A 129 24.84 -41.15 -13.87
CA LYS A 129 24.82 -42.32 -14.78
C LYS A 129 23.65 -43.29 -14.56
N THR A 130 22.73 -43.21 -15.52
CA THR A 130 22.12 -44.31 -16.29
C THR A 130 21.35 -45.40 -15.53
N ASN A 131 20.04 -45.50 -15.76
CA ASN A 131 19.50 -46.39 -16.80
C ASN A 131 17.99 -46.22 -16.96
N GLU A 132 17.57 -46.36 -18.21
CA GLU A 132 16.21 -46.47 -18.72
C GLU A 132 15.48 -47.68 -18.12
N ILE A 133 14.14 -47.64 -18.10
CA ILE A 133 13.28 -48.65 -18.76
C ILE A 133 11.88 -48.05 -18.97
N GLU A 134 11.39 -48.30 -20.18
CA GLU A 134 10.16 -47.85 -20.82
C GLU A 134 8.87 -48.21 -20.09
N ILE A 135 7.90 -47.29 -20.19
CA ILE A 135 6.48 -47.51 -19.89
C ILE A 135 5.77 -47.64 -21.23
N THR A 136 5.10 -48.77 -21.47
CA THR A 136 4.20 -48.98 -22.62
C THR A 136 2.74 -48.73 -22.24
N GLU A 137 2.00 -48.24 -23.22
CA GLU A 137 0.71 -47.55 -23.18
C GLU A 137 -0.51 -48.46 -22.88
N SER A 138 -1.50 -47.91 -22.15
CA SER A 138 -2.97 -47.75 -22.42
C SER A 138 -3.76 -48.75 -23.31
N PRO A 139 -5.12 -48.66 -23.43
CA PRO A 139 -6.16 -47.99 -22.61
C PRO A 139 -7.47 -48.83 -22.41
N ALA A 140 -8.43 -48.21 -21.70
CA ALA A 140 -9.90 -48.27 -21.91
C ALA A 140 -10.66 -49.56 -21.51
N ALA A 141 -11.91 -49.55 -21.05
CA ALA A 141 -12.93 -48.55 -20.69
C ALA A 141 -14.14 -49.30 -20.05
N ALA A 142 -15.11 -48.51 -19.55
CA ALA A 142 -16.54 -48.81 -19.31
C ALA A 142 -17.01 -49.26 -17.91
N GLU A 143 -17.65 -48.32 -17.19
CA GLU A 143 -19.09 -48.26 -16.81
C GLU A 143 -19.89 -49.59 -16.73
N SER A 144 -20.89 -49.85 -15.86
CA SER A 144 -21.61 -49.12 -14.80
C SER A 144 -22.60 -50.10 -14.11
N THR A 145 -23.16 -49.70 -12.95
CA THR A 145 -24.41 -50.20 -12.28
C THR A 145 -24.39 -51.66 -11.77
N ASP A 146 -25.05 -52.09 -10.68
CA ASP A 146 -26.23 -51.60 -9.96
C ASP A 146 -26.34 -52.27 -8.56
N GLU A 147 -27.12 -51.62 -7.69
CA GLU A 147 -27.83 -52.03 -6.45
C GLU A 147 -27.50 -53.31 -5.61
N THR A 148 -27.34 -53.05 -4.30
CA THR A 148 -27.68 -53.89 -3.11
C THR A 148 -29.15 -54.36 -3.10
N PRO A 149 -29.59 -55.44 -2.38
CA PRO A 149 -29.28 -55.67 -0.96
C PRO A 149 -29.35 -57.13 -0.41
N THR A 150 -29.17 -57.22 0.92
CA THR A 150 -29.61 -58.24 1.90
C THR A 150 -28.66 -59.35 2.41
N ALA A 151 -28.25 -59.13 3.67
CA ALA A 151 -28.31 -60.03 4.83
C ALA A 151 -27.42 -61.29 4.89
N SER A 152 -26.44 -61.28 5.82
CA SER A 152 -26.46 -62.00 7.11
C SER A 152 -25.05 -62.22 7.67
N ALA A 153 -24.87 -61.89 8.94
CA ALA A 153 -23.65 -62.12 9.74
C ALA A 153 -23.50 -63.63 10.09
N PRO A 154 -22.34 -64.16 10.53
CA PRO A 154 -21.67 -63.73 11.78
C PRO A 154 -20.13 -63.63 11.74
N ASN A 155 -19.65 -62.76 12.63
CA ASN A 155 -18.25 -62.52 13.00
C ASN A 155 -17.61 -63.74 13.71
N PRO A 156 -16.27 -63.89 13.67
CA PRO A 156 -15.59 -63.96 14.97
C PRO A 156 -14.30 -63.13 15.05
N GLU A 157 -14.13 -62.60 16.25
CA GLU A 157 -12.87 -62.27 16.93
C GLU A 157 -12.04 -61.07 16.47
N SER A 158 -12.49 -59.93 17.01
CA SER A 158 -11.67 -58.82 17.45
C SER A 158 -10.55 -59.29 18.40
N THR A 159 -9.31 -59.21 17.95
CA THR A 159 -8.15 -58.99 18.82
C THR A 159 -8.07 -57.49 19.09
N ALA A 160 -8.37 -57.07 20.31
CA ALA A 160 -8.25 -55.68 20.73
C ALA A 160 -6.76 -55.26 20.72
N GLU A 161 -6.45 -54.22 19.96
CA GLU A 161 -5.18 -53.50 20.05
C GLU A 161 -5.02 -52.92 21.47
N PRO A 162 -3.80 -52.88 22.04
CA PRO A 162 -3.59 -52.28 23.35
C PRO A 162 -3.87 -50.78 23.25
N VAL A 163 -4.93 -50.32 23.93
CA VAL A 163 -5.23 -48.90 24.09
C VAL A 163 -4.10 -48.30 24.91
N VAL A 164 -3.22 -47.55 24.26
CA VAL A 164 -2.20 -46.75 24.95
C VAL A 164 -2.94 -45.61 25.63
N GLU A 165 -3.08 -45.67 26.95
CA GLU A 165 -3.57 -44.54 27.73
C GLU A 165 -2.55 -43.40 27.58
N VAL A 166 -2.90 -42.42 26.76
CA VAL A 166 -2.12 -41.19 26.63
C VAL A 166 -2.22 -40.45 27.96
N ASP A 167 -1.08 -40.10 28.55
CA ASP A 167 -1.01 -39.30 29.78
C ASP A 167 -1.75 -37.96 29.58
N PRO A 168 -2.89 -37.71 30.26
CA PRO A 168 -3.67 -36.48 30.11
C PRO A 168 -2.86 -35.21 30.43
N GLU A 169 -1.83 -35.32 31.28
CA GLU A 169 -0.97 -34.21 31.62
C GLU A 169 -0.05 -33.84 30.43
N LEU A 170 0.42 -34.83 29.67
CA LEU A 170 1.22 -34.61 28.46
C LEU A 170 0.40 -33.97 27.35
N GLU A 171 -0.88 -34.34 27.20
CA GLU A 171 -1.77 -33.70 26.22
C GLU A 171 -1.99 -32.22 26.54
N LYS A 172 -2.21 -31.90 27.82
CA LYS A 172 -2.33 -30.52 28.29
C LYS A 172 -1.05 -29.72 28.10
N GLU A 173 0.12 -30.33 28.35
CA GLU A 173 1.42 -29.68 28.11
C GLU A 173 1.64 -29.39 26.62
N ILE A 174 1.28 -30.33 25.73
CA ILE A 174 1.31 -30.13 24.28
C ILE A 174 0.40 -28.98 23.88
N GLU A 175 -0.85 -28.97 24.35
CA GLU A 175 -1.80 -27.89 24.03
C GLU A 175 -1.27 -26.51 24.46
N GLN A 176 -0.69 -26.42 25.65
CA GLN A 176 -0.08 -25.17 26.15
C GLN A 176 1.08 -24.71 25.27
N VAL A 177 1.97 -25.62 24.87
CA VAL A 177 3.10 -25.27 24.00
C VAL A 177 2.64 -24.95 22.57
N GLU A 178 1.58 -25.59 22.07
CA GLU A 178 0.98 -25.24 20.78
C GLU A 178 0.41 -23.82 20.79
N GLN A 179 -0.26 -23.43 21.88
CA GLN A 179 -0.72 -22.05 22.08
C GLN A 179 0.47 -21.07 22.12
N GLU A 180 1.53 -21.39 22.87
CA GLU A 180 2.75 -20.58 22.93
C GLU A 180 3.40 -20.39 21.55
N VAL A 181 3.52 -21.47 20.76
CA VAL A 181 4.03 -21.42 19.39
C VAL A 181 3.17 -20.51 18.51
N ASN A 182 1.85 -20.64 18.60
CA ASN A 182 0.92 -19.80 17.82
C ASN A 182 1.05 -18.32 18.19
N ASP A 183 1.16 -18.00 19.47
CA ASP A 183 1.30 -16.63 19.96
C ASP A 183 2.63 -16.00 19.53
N ILE A 184 3.74 -16.74 19.57
CA ILE A 184 5.05 -16.24 19.12
C ILE A 184 5.06 -16.08 17.60
N ASN A 185 4.51 -17.02 16.84
CA ASN A 185 4.42 -16.90 15.37
C ASN A 185 3.59 -15.67 14.96
N ARG A 186 2.51 -15.34 15.69
CA ARG A 186 1.77 -14.09 15.49
C ARG A 186 2.66 -12.86 15.69
N LYS A 187 3.42 -12.79 16.79
CA LYS A 187 4.36 -11.68 17.06
C LYS A 187 5.41 -11.52 15.96
N VAL A 188 5.93 -12.63 15.43
CA VAL A 188 6.88 -12.61 14.30
C VAL A 188 6.20 -12.03 13.05
N SER A 189 5.05 -12.59 12.66
CA SER A 189 4.28 -12.14 11.50
C SER A 189 3.89 -10.66 11.59
N ASP A 190 3.46 -10.21 12.77
CA ASP A 190 3.08 -8.82 13.01
C ASP A 190 4.30 -7.89 12.91
N SER A 191 5.44 -8.30 13.48
CA SER A 191 6.69 -7.52 13.41
C SER A 191 7.23 -7.43 11.98
N GLU A 192 7.19 -8.52 11.21
CA GLU A 192 7.58 -8.55 9.81
C GLU A 192 6.68 -7.64 8.95
N SER A 193 5.36 -7.75 9.14
CA SER A 193 4.38 -6.91 8.45
C SER A 193 4.59 -5.44 8.79
N ARG A 194 4.85 -5.12 10.05
CA ARG A 194 5.11 -3.74 10.50
C ARG A 194 6.41 -3.18 9.93
N ILE A 195 7.49 -3.98 9.89
CA ILE A 195 8.75 -3.59 9.27
C ILE A 195 8.54 -3.28 7.78
N LYS A 196 7.80 -4.13 7.07
CA LYS A 196 7.49 -3.93 5.65
C LYS A 196 6.72 -2.63 5.44
N GLN A 197 5.62 -2.42 6.17
CA GLN A 197 4.80 -1.21 6.09
C GLN A 197 5.59 0.07 6.34
N ILE A 198 6.39 0.12 7.43
CA ILE A 198 7.18 1.32 7.75
C ILE A 198 8.27 1.56 6.69
N SER A 199 8.87 0.49 6.16
CA SER A 199 9.89 0.63 5.11
C SER A 199 9.27 1.20 3.83
N GLU A 200 8.10 0.68 3.43
CA GLU A 200 7.35 1.20 2.28
C GLU A 200 6.93 2.66 2.49
N GLU A 201 6.47 3.04 3.67
CA GLU A 201 6.11 4.44 4.00
C GLU A 201 7.32 5.39 3.91
N LEU A 202 8.50 4.95 4.34
CA LEU A 202 9.75 5.72 4.26
C LEU A 202 10.34 5.82 2.85
N GLU A 203 9.95 4.91 1.94
CA GLU A 203 10.44 4.87 0.56
C GLU A 203 9.56 5.66 -0.42
N GLN A 204 8.38 6.11 0.02
CA GLN A 204 7.46 6.88 -0.82
C GLN A 204 8.02 8.26 -1.18
N ASP A 205 7.77 8.71 -2.42
CA ASP A 205 8.04 10.08 -2.83
C ASP A 205 7.04 11.03 -2.16
N ASN A 206 7.55 11.89 -1.28
CA ASN A 206 6.78 12.88 -0.54
C ASN A 206 7.15 14.33 -0.95
N GLY A 207 7.76 14.48 -2.13
CA GLY A 207 8.18 15.78 -2.64
C GLY A 207 9.46 16.29 -2.02
N VAL A 208 9.78 17.54 -2.34
CA VAL A 208 10.95 18.22 -1.78
C VAL A 208 10.78 18.37 -0.27
N ASP A 209 11.83 18.03 0.49
CA ASP A 209 11.86 18.05 1.95
C ASP A 209 10.74 17.22 2.63
N ASP A 210 10.22 16.20 1.94
CA ASP A 210 9.12 15.34 2.41
C ASP A 210 7.84 16.10 2.77
N VAL A 211 7.65 17.30 2.21
CA VAL A 211 6.56 18.23 2.57
C VAL A 211 5.15 17.62 2.44
N TYR A 212 4.97 16.65 1.54
CA TYR A 212 3.70 15.97 1.34
C TYR A 212 3.45 14.77 2.26
N LEU A 213 4.44 14.34 3.04
CA LEU A 213 4.34 13.15 3.88
C LEU A 213 3.13 13.23 4.81
N THR A 214 2.92 14.39 5.44
CA THR A 214 1.80 14.58 6.37
C THR A 214 0.46 14.76 5.68
N LEU A 215 0.45 15.14 4.40
CA LEU A 215 -0.78 15.30 3.61
C LEU A 215 -1.31 13.97 3.09
N ARG A 216 -0.47 12.93 3.00
CA ARG A 216 -0.86 11.63 2.48
C ARG A 216 -2.13 11.11 3.15
N ASN A 217 -3.11 10.73 2.35
CA ASN A 217 -4.45 10.28 2.75
C ASN A 217 -5.32 11.32 3.49
N GLN A 218 -4.85 12.55 3.70
CA GLN A 218 -5.72 13.64 4.14
C GLN A 218 -6.66 14.01 3.00
N CYS A 219 -7.91 14.32 3.34
CA CYS A 219 -8.92 14.64 2.35
C CYS A 219 -9.40 16.08 2.50
N ILE A 220 -9.62 16.71 1.35
CA ILE A 220 -10.25 18.02 1.21
C ILE A 220 -11.55 17.85 0.43
N GLU A 221 -12.53 18.67 0.73
CA GLU A 221 -13.87 18.60 0.14
C GLU A 221 -14.31 19.98 -0.33
N HIS A 222 -15.03 20.02 -1.46
CA HIS A 222 -15.68 21.20 -1.98
C HIS A 222 -17.08 20.79 -2.43
N THR A 223 -18.09 21.61 -2.10
CA THR A 223 -19.46 21.38 -2.53
C THR A 223 -19.90 22.57 -3.36
N ASP A 224 -20.34 22.29 -4.59
CA ASP A 224 -20.99 23.28 -5.45
C ASP A 224 -22.52 23.21 -5.28
N GLU A 225 -23.29 23.58 -6.30
CA GLU A 225 -24.76 23.53 -6.24
C GLU A 225 -25.34 22.11 -6.39
N GLU A 226 -24.60 21.17 -6.97
CA GLU A 226 -25.13 19.85 -7.38
C GLU A 226 -24.42 18.68 -6.68
N TYR A 227 -23.10 18.77 -6.48
CA TYR A 227 -22.28 17.67 -5.98
C TYR A 227 -21.25 18.10 -4.94
N THR A 228 -20.93 17.16 -4.03
CA THR A 228 -19.74 17.24 -3.17
C THR A 228 -18.60 16.49 -3.82
N TYR A 229 -17.51 17.20 -4.09
CA TYR A 229 -16.26 16.64 -4.57
C TYR A 229 -15.30 16.46 -3.40
N LYS A 230 -14.61 15.31 -3.40
CA LYS A 230 -13.62 14.94 -2.40
C LYS A 230 -12.34 14.55 -3.09
N LEU A 231 -11.22 15.06 -2.60
CA LEU A 231 -9.89 14.62 -3.00
C LEU A 231 -9.13 14.18 -1.75
N CYS A 232 -8.58 12.98 -1.76
CA CYS A 232 -7.64 12.49 -0.75
C CYS A 232 -6.24 12.39 -1.37
N PHE A 233 -5.28 13.17 -0.85
CA PHE A 233 -3.93 13.24 -1.41
C PHE A 233 -3.28 11.85 -1.50
N PHE A 234 -2.78 11.48 -2.67
CA PHE A 234 -2.14 10.20 -2.97
C PHE A 234 -3.03 8.95 -2.74
N SER A 235 -4.35 9.12 -2.62
CA SER A 235 -5.30 8.02 -2.45
C SER A 235 -6.30 8.01 -3.60
N ASP A 236 -7.37 8.80 -3.51
CA ASP A 236 -8.48 8.76 -4.45
C ASP A 236 -9.27 10.07 -4.49
N SER A 237 -10.08 10.20 -5.54
CA SER A 237 -10.98 11.34 -5.79
C SER A 237 -12.39 10.86 -6.06
N LYS A 238 -13.39 11.62 -5.61
CA LYS A 238 -14.82 11.23 -5.65
C LYS A 238 -15.75 12.42 -5.93
N GLN A 239 -16.89 12.13 -6.56
CA GLN A 239 -18.07 13.00 -6.68
C GLN A 239 -19.24 12.29 -6.02
N GLY A 240 -19.64 12.74 -4.82
CA GLY A 240 -20.55 11.99 -3.96
C GLY A 240 -20.03 10.57 -3.69
N TYR A 241 -20.77 9.56 -4.16
CA TYR A 241 -20.37 8.15 -4.07
C TYR A 241 -19.60 7.64 -5.29
N THR A 242 -19.55 8.42 -6.38
CA THR A 242 -18.92 8.03 -7.64
C THR A 242 -17.42 8.22 -7.54
N SER A 243 -16.65 7.16 -7.81
CA SER A 243 -15.19 7.26 -7.92
C SER A 243 -14.79 8.02 -9.19
N LEU A 244 -13.98 9.06 -9.03
CA LEU A 244 -13.39 9.83 -10.13
C LEU A 244 -11.96 9.39 -10.47
N GLY A 245 -11.35 8.55 -9.64
CA GLY A 245 -10.04 7.97 -9.90
C GLY A 245 -9.24 7.71 -8.62
N THR A 246 -8.29 6.79 -8.72
CA THR A 246 -7.26 6.48 -7.72
C THR A 246 -5.95 7.11 -8.17
N PHE A 247 -5.13 7.57 -7.23
CA PHE A 247 -3.83 8.16 -7.51
C PHE A 247 -2.96 7.22 -8.35
N GLU A 248 -2.39 7.74 -9.44
CA GLU A 248 -1.52 6.99 -10.35
C GLU A 248 -0.10 7.58 -10.37
N SER A 249 0.01 8.88 -10.60
CA SER A 249 1.30 9.54 -10.77
C SER A 249 1.27 11.00 -10.34
N TRP A 250 2.46 11.56 -10.13
CA TRP A 250 2.66 12.95 -9.78
C TRP A 250 3.81 13.53 -10.61
N ASP A 251 3.51 14.63 -11.30
CA ASP A 251 4.49 15.48 -11.96
C ASP A 251 4.79 16.69 -11.08
N LYS A 252 6.01 16.74 -10.54
CA LYS A 252 6.49 17.80 -9.65
C LYS A 252 6.83 19.09 -10.40
N GLU A 253 7.22 18.99 -11.68
CA GLU A 253 7.57 20.14 -12.50
C GLU A 253 6.31 20.83 -13.03
N ALA A 254 5.30 20.03 -13.40
CA ALA A 254 3.99 20.54 -13.80
C ALA A 254 3.06 20.84 -12.61
N HIS A 255 3.51 20.64 -11.36
CA HIS A 255 2.70 20.81 -10.15
C HIS A 255 1.34 20.08 -10.24
N SER A 256 1.33 18.83 -10.72
CA SER A 256 0.08 18.14 -11.05
C SER A 256 0.06 16.66 -10.69
N MET A 257 -1.06 16.19 -10.13
CA MET A 257 -1.28 14.78 -9.80
C MET A 257 -2.36 14.17 -10.69
N SER A 258 -2.14 12.95 -11.16
CA SER A 258 -3.08 12.20 -11.99
C SER A 258 -3.79 11.12 -11.18
N TYR A 259 -5.11 11.13 -11.24
CA TYR A 259 -5.98 10.11 -10.65
C TYR A 259 -6.77 9.45 -11.77
N THR A 260 -6.63 8.13 -11.93
CA THR A 260 -7.22 7.38 -13.05
C THR A 260 -7.95 6.14 -12.55
N SER A 261 -8.48 5.33 -13.47
CA SER A 261 -9.22 4.10 -13.11
C SER A 261 -10.44 4.36 -12.22
N GLY A 262 -11.11 5.50 -12.41
CA GLY A 262 -12.38 5.80 -11.75
C GLY A 262 -13.54 4.97 -12.30
N GLN A 263 -14.73 5.21 -11.76
CA GLN A 263 -15.93 4.47 -12.15
C GLN A 263 -16.26 4.71 -13.63
N THR A 264 -16.57 3.64 -14.36
CA THR A 264 -16.90 3.71 -15.79
C THR A 264 -18.05 4.66 -16.08
N CYS A 265 -17.87 5.49 -17.10
CA CYS A 265 -18.83 6.46 -17.58
C CYS A 265 -19.66 5.89 -18.74
N TRP A 266 -20.95 6.17 -18.77
CA TRP A 266 -21.78 5.76 -19.90
C TRP A 266 -21.37 6.52 -21.17
N ASN A 267 -20.99 5.81 -22.24
CA ASN A 267 -20.47 6.40 -23.48
C ASN A 267 -19.29 7.37 -23.22
N GLY A 268 -18.35 6.99 -22.36
CA GLY A 268 -17.14 7.75 -22.05
C GLY A 268 -16.03 6.84 -21.53
N PRO A 269 -14.82 7.38 -21.31
CA PRO A 269 -13.75 6.63 -20.67
C PRO A 269 -14.09 6.28 -19.21
N ALA A 270 -13.25 5.48 -18.57
CA ALA A 270 -13.24 5.43 -17.11
C ALA A 270 -12.99 6.84 -16.57
N ARG A 271 -13.70 7.24 -15.51
CA ARG A 271 -13.53 8.58 -14.95
C ARG A 271 -12.08 8.80 -14.52
N SER A 272 -11.60 10.01 -14.73
CA SER A 272 -10.25 10.43 -14.32
C SER A 272 -10.29 11.86 -13.80
N THR A 273 -9.34 12.19 -12.92
CA THR A 273 -9.16 13.53 -12.38
C THR A 273 -7.71 13.96 -12.54
N LEU A 274 -7.50 15.10 -13.17
CA LEU A 274 -6.24 15.83 -13.14
C LEU A 274 -6.32 16.88 -12.01
N VAL A 275 -5.39 16.81 -11.07
CA VAL A 275 -5.27 17.79 -9.98
C VAL A 275 -4.12 18.73 -10.31
N GLN A 276 -4.38 20.03 -10.40
CA GLN A 276 -3.36 21.07 -10.48
C GLN A 276 -3.20 21.71 -9.10
N LEU A 277 -1.96 21.74 -8.63
CA LEU A 277 -1.59 22.26 -7.32
C LEU A 277 -1.08 23.69 -7.47
N GLN A 278 -1.49 24.58 -6.58
CA GLN A 278 -1.00 25.96 -6.52
C GLN A 278 -0.75 26.40 -5.09
N CYS A 279 0.16 27.37 -4.94
CA CYS A 279 0.44 27.96 -3.63
C CYS A 279 -0.83 28.58 -3.03
N ALA A 280 -1.13 28.20 -1.79
CA ALA A 280 -2.19 28.78 -0.99
C ALA A 280 -1.83 28.72 0.50
N THR A 281 -2.57 29.45 1.32
CA THR A 281 -2.38 29.42 2.77
C THR A 281 -2.99 28.19 3.43
N GLU A 282 -3.85 27.43 2.77
CA GLU A 282 -4.53 26.27 3.33
C GLU A 282 -4.72 25.18 2.28
N ASN A 283 -4.86 23.94 2.74
CA ASN A 283 -5.20 22.80 1.88
C ASN A 283 -6.69 22.89 1.55
N THR A 284 -7.02 23.26 0.32
CA THR A 284 -8.42 23.44 -0.10
C THR A 284 -8.61 23.11 -1.56
N LEU A 285 -9.77 22.54 -1.88
CA LEU A 285 -10.21 22.33 -3.26
C LEU A 285 -10.87 23.64 -3.71
N ILE A 286 -10.15 24.38 -4.56
CA ILE A 286 -10.50 25.76 -4.96
C ILE A 286 -11.59 25.75 -6.03
N SER A 287 -11.44 24.88 -7.02
CA SER A 287 -12.43 24.74 -8.08
C SER A 287 -12.41 23.35 -8.69
N VAL A 288 -13.57 22.92 -9.17
CA VAL A 288 -13.76 21.68 -9.93
C VAL A 288 -14.42 22.01 -11.26
N SER A 289 -13.98 21.36 -12.33
CA SER A 289 -14.60 21.45 -13.64
C SER A 289 -14.52 20.12 -14.38
N GLU A 290 -15.47 19.85 -15.29
CA GLU A 290 -15.47 18.70 -16.19
C GLU A 290 -15.28 19.21 -17.63
N PRO A 291 -14.03 19.52 -18.05
CA PRO A 291 -13.77 20.08 -19.38
C PRO A 291 -14.11 19.11 -20.51
N ASN A 292 -13.91 17.81 -20.30
CA ASN A 292 -14.35 16.74 -21.19
C ASN A 292 -15.21 15.75 -20.41
N LYS A 293 -16.07 15.03 -21.13
CA LYS A 293 -16.96 14.05 -20.52
C LYS A 293 -16.18 13.02 -19.70
N CYS A 294 -16.48 12.96 -18.41
CA CYS A 294 -15.89 12.07 -17.42
C CYS A 294 -14.38 12.27 -17.20
N GLU A 295 -13.83 13.43 -17.59
CA GLU A 295 -12.48 13.87 -17.25
C GLU A 295 -12.60 15.17 -16.43
N TYR A 296 -12.13 15.12 -15.19
CA TYR A 296 -12.27 16.22 -14.24
C TYR A 296 -10.94 16.97 -14.08
N LEU A 297 -11.03 18.29 -13.89
CA LEU A 297 -9.91 19.16 -13.53
C LEU A 297 -10.20 19.78 -12.15
N PHE A 298 -9.33 19.47 -11.19
CA PHE A 298 -9.37 20.01 -9.84
C PHE A 298 -8.24 21.01 -9.67
N ILE A 299 -8.55 22.23 -9.24
CA ILE A 299 -7.55 23.21 -8.82
C ILE A 299 -7.48 23.17 -7.29
N VAL A 300 -6.30 22.85 -6.76
CA VAL A 300 -6.09 22.64 -5.33
C VAL A 300 -5.07 23.63 -4.82
N GLY A 301 -5.45 24.37 -3.79
CA GLY A 301 -4.54 25.21 -3.02
C GLY A 301 -3.86 24.37 -1.95
N THR A 302 -2.55 24.53 -1.79
CA THR A 302 -1.81 23.96 -0.65
C THR A 302 -0.57 24.81 -0.31
N PRO A 303 -0.24 24.97 0.98
CA PRO A 303 1.03 25.57 1.39
C PRO A 303 2.24 24.80 0.87
N ALA A 304 2.10 23.50 0.61
CA ALA A 304 3.19 22.65 0.12
C ALA A 304 3.78 23.14 -1.21
N GLU A 305 3.00 23.84 -2.04
CA GLU A 305 3.45 24.42 -3.32
C GLU A 305 4.05 25.83 -3.20
N CYS A 306 4.00 26.45 -2.03
CA CYS A 306 4.56 27.79 -1.88
C CYS A 306 6.10 27.77 -1.91
N ILE A 307 6.70 28.78 -2.54
CA ILE A 307 8.15 28.91 -2.61
C ILE A 307 8.64 29.58 -1.33
N ILE A 308 9.67 28.99 -0.71
CA ILE A 308 10.39 29.58 0.42
C ILE A 308 11.58 30.35 -0.13
N THR A 309 11.72 31.60 0.29
CA THR A 309 12.79 32.52 -0.11
C THR A 309 13.71 32.81 1.07
N ASP A 310 14.91 33.34 0.80
CA ASP A 310 15.88 33.66 1.85
C ASP A 310 15.32 34.67 2.88
N SER A 311 14.48 35.61 2.44
CA SER A 311 13.81 36.56 3.36
C SER A 311 12.89 35.87 4.36
N ASP A 312 12.22 34.78 3.97
CA ASP A 312 11.32 34.06 4.87
C ASP A 312 12.08 33.31 5.96
N LEU A 313 13.32 32.89 5.66
CA LEU A 313 14.19 32.21 6.62
C LEU A 313 14.73 33.18 7.66
N SER A 314 15.08 34.41 7.26
CA SER A 314 15.59 35.43 8.19
C SER A 314 14.54 35.94 9.18
N GLU A 315 13.27 36.03 8.79
CA GLU A 315 12.20 36.52 9.67
C GLU A 315 11.89 35.56 10.83
N LYS A 316 12.23 34.27 10.69
CA LYS A 316 12.00 33.25 11.74
C LYS A 316 13.03 33.33 12.88
N ASP A 317 14.22 33.87 12.63
CA ASP A 317 15.28 33.98 13.64
C ASP A 317 15.12 35.24 14.53
N GLU A 318 14.22 36.16 14.17
CA GLU A 318 13.95 37.41 14.90
C GLU A 318 12.71 37.36 15.80
N LEU A 319 11.98 36.24 15.85
CA LEU A 319 10.69 36.06 16.54
C LEU A 319 10.77 35.00 17.65
#